data_AF-A0A0N4WYU6-F1
#
_entry.id   AF-A0A0N4WYU6-F1
#
_cell.length_a   1.000
_cell.length_b   1.000
_cell.length_c   1.000
_cell.angle_alpha   90.00
_cell.angle_beta   90.00
_cell.angle_gamma   90.00
#
_symmetry.space_group_name_H-M   'P 1'
#
loop_
_entity.id
_entity.type
_entity.pdbx_description
1 polymer ?
#
loop_
_entity_poly.entity_id
_entity_poly.type
_entity_poly.pdbx_seq_one_letter_code
_entity_poly.pdbx_strand_id
1 'polypeptide(L)'
;MGDATCRDFVDQAKDDLILRFSTLECSNDKAKHAEVIYVVGGYEERRVERMDPEGANAVWQYVAPLNQIRSNGGVAVVDRFIYAVCGQDWNYDALNSIERYNPATDQWMSDVAPCHTSRFWIGVAALEEHLYAIGGCEDLRRQSLNIVERYDVRRNEWTSAAPMGSCRHSLSVSILDGCLYAVGGRKREIALSTVER
;
A
#
# COMPACT_ATOMS: atom_id res chain seq x y z
N MET A 1 -6.93 -4.12 21.69
CA MET A 1 -8.25 -3.46 21.51
C MET A 1 -8.05 -2.59 20.28
N GLY A 2 -8.30 -3.14 19.09
CA GLY A 2 -7.95 -2.50 17.81
C GLY A 2 -8.82 -1.26 17.59
N ASP A 3 -8.17 -0.14 17.30
CA ASP A 3 -8.77 1.19 17.25
C ASP A 3 -9.73 1.32 16.07
N ALA A 4 -10.99 1.66 16.34
CA ALA A 4 -12.04 1.78 15.31
C ALA A 4 -11.82 2.98 14.36
N THR A 5 -10.91 3.88 14.72
CA THR A 5 -10.58 5.12 14.00
C THR A 5 -10.11 4.94 12.56
N CYS A 6 -9.40 3.85 12.24
CA CYS A 6 -8.94 3.62 10.86
C CYS A 6 -10.09 3.34 9.89
N ARG A 7 -11.15 2.64 10.35
CA ARG A 7 -12.36 2.40 9.53
C ARG A 7 -13.08 3.71 9.26
N ASP A 8 -13.22 4.55 10.28
CA ASP A 8 -13.86 5.86 10.18
C ASP A 8 -13.17 6.75 9.12
N PHE A 9 -11.83 6.72 9.02
CA PHE A 9 -11.11 7.48 7.99
C PHE A 9 -11.33 6.93 6.57
N VAL A 10 -11.44 5.62 6.40
CA VAL A 10 -11.72 5.01 5.09
C VAL A 10 -13.17 5.28 4.68
N ASP A 11 -14.11 5.20 5.62
CA ASP A 11 -15.52 5.52 5.38
C ASP A 11 -15.69 7.02 5.04
N GLN A 12 -14.98 7.91 5.75
CA GLN A 12 -14.98 9.35 5.43
C GLN A 12 -14.36 9.63 4.05
N ALA A 13 -13.25 8.98 3.70
CA ALA A 13 -12.64 9.12 2.38
C ALA A 13 -13.57 8.61 1.27
N LYS A 14 -14.32 7.53 1.51
CA LYS A 14 -15.35 7.02 0.60
C LYS A 14 -16.45 8.06 0.39
N ASP A 15 -17.02 8.61 1.47
CA ASP A 15 -18.09 9.61 1.37
C ASP A 15 -17.62 10.84 0.58
N ASP A 16 -16.42 11.35 0.85
CA ASP A 16 -15.82 12.48 0.12
C ASP A 16 -15.57 12.17 -1.36
N LEU A 17 -15.11 10.96 -1.70
CA LEU A 17 -14.87 10.55 -3.09
C LEU A 17 -16.18 10.37 -3.87
N ILE A 18 -17.18 9.73 -3.27
CA ILE A 18 -18.52 9.57 -3.87
C ILE A 18 -19.14 10.94 -4.17
N LEU A 19 -19.02 11.90 -3.25
CA LEU A 19 -19.49 13.27 -3.44
C LEU A 19 -18.77 13.98 -4.60
N ARG A 20 -17.45 13.80 -4.74
CA ARG A 20 -16.67 14.44 -5.82
C ARG A 20 -16.92 13.83 -7.19
N PHE A 21 -17.04 12.51 -7.29
CA PHE A 21 -17.31 11.85 -8.57
C PHE A 21 -18.74 12.08 -9.08
N SER A 22 -19.70 12.43 -8.20
CA SER A 22 -21.03 12.85 -8.63
C SER A 22 -21.04 14.20 -9.40
N THR A 23 -19.95 14.96 -9.35
CA THR A 23 -19.82 16.29 -10.01
C THR A 23 -18.98 16.29 -11.30
N LEU A 24 -18.40 15.14 -11.69
CA LEU A 24 -17.59 15.00 -12.89
C LEU A 24 -18.26 14.01 -13.85
N GLU A 25 -18.91 14.50 -14.90
CA GLU A 25 -19.40 13.65 -16.00
C GLU A 25 -18.20 13.08 -16.76
N CYS A 26 -17.96 11.77 -16.62
CA CYS A 26 -17.01 11.03 -17.42
C CYS A 26 -17.71 9.88 -18.16
N SER A 27 -17.46 9.82 -19.46
CA SER A 27 -17.90 8.83 -20.46
C SER A 27 -18.37 7.47 -19.91
N ASN A 28 -19.62 7.13 -20.26
CA ASN A 28 -20.45 6.01 -19.80
C ASN A 28 -20.01 4.57 -20.20
N ASP A 29 -18.72 4.33 -20.47
CA ASP A 29 -18.26 3.04 -21.00
C ASP A 29 -17.22 2.37 -20.08
N LYS A 30 -17.60 2.16 -18.82
CA LYS A 30 -16.81 1.39 -17.86
C LYS A 30 -17.54 0.09 -17.54
N ALA A 31 -16.91 -1.04 -17.86
CA ALA A 31 -17.24 -2.30 -17.22
C ALA A 31 -17.33 -2.05 -15.71
N LYS A 32 -18.44 -2.44 -15.09
CA LYS A 32 -18.60 -2.38 -13.64
C LYS A 32 -17.58 -3.32 -13.01
N HIS A 33 -16.39 -2.81 -12.73
CA HIS A 33 -15.46 -3.46 -11.83
C HIS A 33 -16.10 -3.33 -10.45
N ALA A 34 -16.43 -4.45 -9.80
CA ALA A 34 -16.84 -4.42 -8.41
C ALA A 34 -15.65 -3.89 -7.60
N GLU A 35 -15.75 -2.65 -7.11
CA GLU A 35 -14.70 -1.97 -6.37
C GLU A 35 -14.81 -2.35 -4.89
N VAL A 36 -14.16 -3.46 -4.49
CA VAL A 36 -14.09 -3.88 -3.09
C VAL A 36 -12.96 -3.12 -2.38
N ILE A 37 -13.26 -2.58 -1.20
CA ILE A 37 -12.25 -1.95 -0.34
C ILE A 37 -11.65 -3.01 0.58
N TYR A 38 -10.32 -3.04 0.70
CA TYR A 38 -9.60 -3.88 1.65
C TYR A 38 -8.81 -3.02 2.62
N VAL A 39 -8.83 -3.39 3.89
CA VAL A 39 -7.96 -2.86 4.94
C VAL A 39 -7.06 -3.99 5.38
N VAL A 40 -5.75 -3.82 5.19
CA VAL A 40 -4.74 -4.87 5.39
C VAL A 40 -3.81 -4.49 6.53
N GLY A 41 -3.74 -5.33 7.56
CA GLY A 41 -2.85 -5.16 8.69
C GLY A 41 -3.33 -4.10 9.69
N GLY A 42 -2.37 -3.42 10.32
CA GLY A 42 -2.60 -2.50 11.42
C GLY A 42 -1.37 -2.44 12.32
N TYR A 43 -1.44 -1.66 13.40
CA TYR A 43 -0.38 -1.68 14.40
C TYR A 43 -0.45 -2.99 15.20
N GLU A 44 0.58 -3.83 15.09
CA GLU A 44 0.68 -5.09 15.82
C GLU A 44 -0.43 -6.13 15.50
N GLU A 45 -1.12 -6.00 14.35
CA GLU A 45 -2.21 -6.90 13.93
C GLU A 45 -1.93 -7.57 12.57
N ARG A 46 -2.52 -8.75 12.37
CA ARG A 46 -2.53 -9.50 11.08
C ARG A 46 -3.88 -9.41 10.37
N ARG A 47 -4.81 -8.66 10.94
CA ARG A 47 -6.21 -8.61 10.52
C ARG A 47 -6.32 -8.05 9.12
N VAL A 48 -7.23 -8.61 8.34
CA VAL A 48 -7.61 -8.07 7.03
C VAL A 48 -9.13 -8.04 6.97
N GLU A 49 -9.67 -6.90 6.56
CA GLU A 49 -11.10 -6.68 6.44
C GLU A 49 -11.40 -6.23 5.00
N ARG A 50 -12.57 -6.60 4.49
CA ARG A 50 -13.07 -6.17 3.18
C ARG A 50 -14.46 -5.58 3.29
N MET A 51 -14.80 -4.66 2.40
CA MET A 51 -16.14 -4.11 2.25
C MET A 51 -16.49 -3.98 0.78
N ASP A 52 -17.65 -4.51 0.39
CA ASP A 52 -18.29 -4.19 -0.89
C ASP A 52 -19.16 -2.94 -0.71
N PRO A 53 -18.78 -1.78 -1.29
CA PRO A 53 -19.52 -0.53 -1.12
C PRO A 53 -20.84 -0.51 -1.88
N GLU A 54 -21.01 -1.32 -2.93
CA GLU A 54 -22.26 -1.44 -3.70
C GLU A 54 -23.21 -2.51 -3.14
N GLY A 55 -22.70 -3.37 -2.25
CA GLY A 55 -23.47 -4.39 -1.56
C GLY A 55 -24.58 -3.80 -0.67
N ALA A 56 -25.67 -4.54 -0.51
CA ALA A 56 -26.94 -4.09 0.10
C ALA A 56 -26.87 -3.49 1.52
N ASN A 57 -25.71 -3.53 2.21
CA ASN A 57 -25.51 -2.91 3.53
C ASN A 57 -24.09 -2.34 3.77
N ALA A 58 -23.20 -2.30 2.76
CA ALA A 58 -21.79 -1.83 2.89
C ALA A 58 -21.11 -2.19 4.23
N VAL A 59 -21.06 -3.49 4.55
CA VAL A 59 -20.56 -3.99 5.86
C VAL A 59 -19.14 -4.54 5.72
N TRP A 60 -18.29 -4.20 6.68
CA TRP A 60 -16.96 -4.77 6.83
C TRP A 60 -17.01 -6.25 7.24
N GLN A 61 -16.24 -7.10 6.56
CA GLN A 61 -16.14 -8.53 6.82
C GLN A 61 -14.66 -8.95 6.94
N TYR A 62 -14.37 -9.86 7.87
CA TYR A 62 -13.05 -10.48 7.95
C TYR A 62 -12.81 -11.39 6.75
N VAL A 63 -11.55 -11.38 6.29
CA VAL A 63 -10.99 -12.33 5.33
C VAL A 63 -9.76 -12.99 5.93
N ALA A 64 -9.08 -13.86 5.19
CA ALA A 64 -7.87 -14.49 5.68
C ALA A 64 -6.85 -13.44 6.19
N PRO A 65 -6.31 -13.62 7.40
CA PRO A 65 -5.32 -12.70 7.95
C PRO A 65 -3.96 -12.88 7.25
N LEU A 66 -3.10 -11.86 7.34
CA LEU A 66 -1.70 -11.97 6.96
C LEU A 66 -1.02 -13.15 7.69
N ASN A 67 -0.01 -13.74 7.04
CA ASN A 67 0.77 -14.84 7.62
C ASN A 67 1.70 -14.34 8.75
N GLN A 68 2.11 -13.07 8.70
CA GLN A 68 2.89 -12.42 9.77
C GLN A 68 2.33 -11.02 10.09
N ILE A 69 2.70 -10.48 11.25
CA ILE A 69 2.37 -9.10 11.62
C ILE A 69 3.12 -8.14 10.71
N ARG A 70 2.40 -7.17 10.16
CA ARG A 70 2.95 -6.17 9.25
C ARG A 70 2.30 -4.83 9.52
N SER A 71 3.01 -3.99 10.26
CA SER A 71 2.68 -2.59 10.43
C SER A 71 3.56 -1.73 9.52
N ASN A 72 3.12 -0.52 9.18
CA ASN A 72 3.96 0.47 8.47
C ASN A 72 4.52 0.02 7.10
N GLY A 73 3.95 -1.03 6.50
CA GLY A 73 4.24 -1.45 5.13
C GLY A 73 3.42 -0.65 4.12
N GLY A 74 3.54 -1.00 2.85
CA GLY A 74 2.65 -0.49 1.80
C GLY A 74 1.79 -1.59 1.20
N VAL A 75 0.66 -1.19 0.61
CA VAL A 75 -0.29 -2.10 -0.04
C VAL A 75 -0.56 -1.61 -1.45
N ALA A 76 -0.59 -2.51 -2.43
CA ALA A 76 -0.97 -2.21 -3.79
C ALA A 76 -1.60 -3.41 -4.48
N VAL A 77 -2.31 -3.17 -5.59
CA VAL A 77 -3.02 -4.21 -6.34
C VAL A 77 -2.41 -4.34 -7.74
N VAL A 78 -2.02 -5.55 -8.12
CA VAL A 78 -1.58 -5.89 -9.49
C VAL A 78 -2.15 -7.24 -9.88
N ASP A 79 -2.64 -7.38 -11.12
CA ASP A 79 -3.28 -8.60 -11.65
C ASP A 79 -4.34 -9.21 -10.70
N ARG A 80 -5.15 -8.34 -10.07
CA ARG A 80 -6.21 -8.71 -9.08
C ARG A 80 -5.71 -9.33 -7.77
N PHE A 81 -4.40 -9.41 -7.55
CA PHE A 81 -3.82 -9.77 -6.25
C PHE A 81 -3.51 -8.52 -5.45
N ILE A 82 -3.70 -8.59 -4.13
CA ILE A 82 -3.33 -7.53 -3.19
C ILE A 82 -1.95 -7.88 -2.64
N TYR A 83 -0.99 -6.98 -2.72
CA TYR A 83 0.36 -7.17 -2.22
C TYR A 83 0.57 -6.34 -0.96
N ALA A 84 1.00 -6.99 0.11
CA ALA A 84 1.44 -6.34 1.34
C ALA A 84 2.98 -6.36 1.37
N VAL A 85 3.59 -5.20 1.20
CA VAL A 85 5.01 -5.03 0.87
C VAL A 85 5.75 -4.40 2.05
N CYS A 86 6.84 -5.04 2.49
CA CYS A 86 7.70 -4.59 3.59
C CYS A 86 6.90 -4.15 4.85
N GLY A 87 7.45 -3.29 5.69
CA GLY A 87 6.84 -2.90 6.95
C GLY A 87 7.64 -3.46 8.12
N GLN A 88 6.95 -3.74 9.22
CA GLN A 88 7.58 -4.02 10.49
C GLN A 88 6.80 -5.10 11.23
N ASP A 89 7.52 -6.04 11.83
CA ASP A 89 6.94 -7.14 12.61
C ASP A 89 6.64 -6.73 14.06
N TRP A 90 6.26 -7.71 14.89
CA TRP A 90 5.97 -7.50 16.31
C TRP A 90 7.21 -7.11 17.14
N ASN A 91 8.41 -7.48 16.70
CA ASN A 91 9.66 -7.15 17.39
C ASN A 91 10.21 -5.77 17.00
N TYR A 92 9.45 -5.03 16.19
CA TYR A 92 9.88 -3.77 15.60
C TYR A 92 11.01 -3.94 14.57
N ASP A 93 11.21 -5.14 14.04
CA ASP A 93 12.21 -5.41 13.00
C ASP A 93 11.63 -5.09 11.62
N ALA A 94 12.44 -4.45 10.77
CA ALA A 94 12.05 -4.13 9.42
C ALA A 94 11.94 -5.39 8.56
N LEU A 95 10.88 -5.48 7.77
CA LEU A 95 10.60 -6.58 6.86
C LEU A 95 11.00 -6.21 5.43
N ASN A 96 11.65 -7.15 4.74
CA ASN A 96 11.77 -7.13 3.28
C ASN A 96 10.82 -8.11 2.60
N SER A 97 10.16 -8.98 3.37
CA SER A 97 9.22 -9.96 2.85
C SER A 97 7.96 -9.30 2.28
N ILE A 98 7.33 -9.95 1.30
CA ILE A 98 6.06 -9.55 0.70
C ILE A 98 5.11 -10.73 0.78
N GLU A 99 3.83 -10.44 0.96
CA GLU A 99 2.76 -11.41 0.84
C GLU A 99 1.76 -10.94 -0.21
N ARG A 100 1.24 -11.88 -1.00
CA ARG A 100 0.16 -11.59 -1.96
C ARG A 100 -1.11 -12.33 -1.60
N TYR A 101 -2.23 -11.63 -1.61
CA TYR A 101 -3.55 -12.17 -1.34
C TYR A 101 -4.30 -12.45 -2.63
N ASN A 102 -4.91 -13.62 -2.70
CA ASN A 102 -5.84 -13.97 -3.76
C ASN A 102 -7.29 -13.88 -3.25
N PRO A 103 -8.07 -12.86 -3.66
CA PRO A 103 -9.47 -12.74 -3.30
C PRO A 103 -10.34 -13.93 -3.70
N ALA A 104 -9.97 -14.66 -4.77
CA ALA A 104 -10.75 -15.78 -5.28
C ALA A 104 -10.63 -17.03 -4.39
N THR A 105 -9.52 -17.21 -3.69
CA THR A 105 -9.27 -18.35 -2.81
C THR A 105 -9.25 -17.98 -1.34
N ASP A 106 -9.36 -16.69 -1.02
CA ASP A 106 -9.24 -16.13 0.33
C ASP A 106 -7.96 -16.59 1.04
N GLN A 107 -6.80 -16.42 0.39
CA GLN A 107 -5.52 -16.89 0.91
C GLN A 107 -4.38 -15.91 0.65
N TRP A 108 -3.51 -15.75 1.64
CA TRP A 108 -2.22 -15.07 1.53
C TRP A 108 -1.10 -16.06 1.20
N MET A 109 -0.32 -15.76 0.17
CA MET A 109 0.81 -16.55 -0.30
C MET A 109 2.12 -15.78 -0.10
N SER A 110 3.18 -16.51 0.28
CA SER A 110 4.53 -15.99 0.47
C SER A 110 5.48 -16.42 -0.66
N ASP A 111 4.94 -16.67 -1.86
CA ASP A 111 5.67 -17.11 -3.06
C ASP A 111 6.23 -15.94 -3.88
N VAL A 112 6.31 -14.75 -3.27
CA VAL A 112 6.80 -13.50 -3.85
C VAL A 112 8.22 -13.24 -3.37
N ALA A 113 9.12 -12.86 -4.29
CA ALA A 113 10.50 -12.53 -3.95
C ALA A 113 10.56 -11.34 -2.97
N PRO A 114 11.45 -11.39 -1.96
CA PRO A 114 11.61 -10.29 -1.03
C PRO A 114 12.24 -9.06 -1.69
N CYS A 115 11.96 -7.87 -1.17
CA CYS A 115 12.72 -6.67 -1.49
C CYS A 115 14.21 -6.86 -1.15
N HIS A 116 15.10 -6.12 -1.79
CA HIS A 116 16.52 -6.19 -1.44
C HIS A 116 16.81 -5.57 -0.07
N THR A 117 16.07 -4.52 0.29
CA THR A 117 16.25 -3.80 1.56
C THR A 117 15.03 -3.96 2.47
N SER A 118 15.25 -4.38 3.72
CA SER A 118 14.21 -4.39 4.75
C SER A 118 13.86 -2.97 5.17
N ARG A 119 12.58 -2.60 5.17
CA ARG A 119 12.19 -1.22 5.49
C ARG A 119 10.73 -1.07 5.89
N PHE A 120 10.42 0.01 6.59
CA PHE A 120 9.05 0.40 6.96
C PHE A 120 8.83 1.91 6.75
N TRP A 121 7.60 2.36 6.92
CA TRP A 121 7.11 3.69 6.53
C TRP A 121 7.37 4.01 5.06
N ILE A 122 7.18 3.01 4.21
CA ILE A 122 7.36 3.13 2.76
C ILE A 122 6.09 3.61 2.07
N GLY A 123 6.26 4.12 0.86
CA GLY A 123 5.17 4.28 -0.10
C GLY A 123 5.23 3.16 -1.13
N VAL A 124 4.06 2.64 -1.52
CA VAL A 124 3.96 1.58 -2.53
C VAL A 124 2.90 1.95 -3.54
N ALA A 125 3.18 1.71 -4.83
CA ALA A 125 2.20 1.88 -5.89
C ALA A 125 2.40 0.86 -7.01
N ALA A 126 1.33 0.57 -7.72
CA ALA A 126 1.29 -0.31 -8.88
C ALA A 126 1.20 0.53 -10.15
N LEU A 127 2.22 0.49 -11.00
CA LEU A 127 2.23 1.16 -12.30
C LEU A 127 2.49 0.11 -13.38
N GLU A 128 1.53 -0.03 -14.30
CA GLU A 128 1.52 -1.12 -15.28
C GLU A 128 1.57 -2.50 -14.57
N GLU A 129 2.46 -3.40 -15.00
CA GLU A 129 2.65 -4.74 -14.43
C GLU A 129 3.73 -4.78 -13.34
N HIS A 130 4.00 -3.65 -12.69
CA HIS A 130 5.08 -3.51 -11.72
C HIS A 130 4.62 -2.89 -10.40
N LEU A 131 5.18 -3.38 -9.29
CA LEU A 131 5.10 -2.70 -8.00
C LEU A 131 6.34 -1.85 -7.78
N TYR A 132 6.17 -0.69 -7.17
CA TYR A 132 7.25 0.19 -6.78
C TYR A 132 7.23 0.40 -5.27
N ALA A 133 8.34 0.09 -4.60
CA ALA A 133 8.53 0.31 -3.17
C ALA A 133 9.53 1.46 -2.95
N ILE A 134 9.03 2.57 -2.42
CA ILE A 134 9.71 3.88 -2.44
C ILE A 134 9.99 4.36 -1.01
N GLY A 135 11.22 4.81 -0.76
CA GLY A 135 11.62 5.48 0.49
C GLY A 135 11.64 4.54 1.70
N GLY A 136 11.29 5.07 2.88
CA GLY A 136 11.21 4.35 4.15
C GLY A 136 12.48 4.43 5.01
N CYS A 137 12.53 3.59 6.03
CA CYS A 137 13.64 3.45 6.99
C CYS A 137 13.95 1.97 7.23
N GLU A 138 15.22 1.61 7.39
CA GLU A 138 15.64 0.24 7.74
C GLU A 138 15.52 -0.05 9.24
N ASP A 139 15.60 0.99 10.07
CA ASP A 139 15.58 0.87 11.52
C ASP A 139 14.90 2.07 12.20
N LEU A 140 14.72 1.95 13.52
CA LEU A 140 14.13 3.00 14.35
C LEU A 140 15.02 4.24 14.53
N ARG A 141 16.25 4.27 13.99
CA ARG A 141 17.08 5.49 13.96
C ARG A 141 16.58 6.49 12.91
N ARG A 142 15.53 6.12 12.15
CA ARG A 142 14.80 6.97 11.20
C ARG A 142 15.70 7.58 10.12
N GLN A 143 16.74 6.85 9.74
CA GLN A 143 17.56 7.22 8.59
C GLN A 143 16.74 6.98 7.33
N SER A 144 16.15 8.06 6.82
CA SER A 144 15.28 8.00 5.66
C SER A 144 16.07 7.61 4.41
N LEU A 145 15.50 6.72 3.61
CA LEU A 145 16.07 6.27 2.35
C LEU A 145 15.51 7.06 1.16
N ASN A 146 16.29 7.18 0.10
CA ASN A 146 15.83 7.70 -1.20
C ASN A 146 15.73 6.60 -2.26
N ILE A 147 15.87 5.33 -1.87
CA ILE A 147 15.86 4.21 -2.81
C ILE A 147 14.45 3.96 -3.36
N VAL A 148 14.43 3.42 -4.57
CA VAL A 148 13.22 2.90 -5.21
C VAL A 148 13.55 1.52 -5.74
N GLU A 149 12.71 0.54 -5.42
CA GLU A 149 12.78 -0.79 -6.00
C GLU A 149 11.52 -1.07 -6.82
N ARG A 150 11.70 -1.75 -7.96
CA ARG A 150 10.65 -2.17 -8.88
C ARG A 150 10.56 -3.70 -8.90
N TYR A 151 9.39 -4.23 -8.63
CA TYR A 151 9.06 -5.64 -8.76
C TYR A 151 8.43 -5.92 -10.12
N ASP A 152 8.94 -6.91 -10.84
CA ASP A 152 8.32 -7.48 -12.02
C ASP A 152 7.51 -8.72 -11.64
N VAL A 153 6.18 -8.63 -11.74
CA VAL A 153 5.25 -9.70 -11.35
C VAL A 153 5.45 -10.97 -12.18
N ARG A 154 5.88 -10.85 -13.44
CA ARG A 154 6.05 -11.98 -14.36
C ARG A 154 7.34 -12.74 -14.07
N ARG A 155 8.38 -12.01 -13.66
CA ARG A 155 9.70 -12.57 -13.34
C ARG A 155 9.83 -12.99 -11.88
N ASN A 156 8.96 -12.48 -11.01
CA ASN A 156 9.08 -12.62 -9.56
C ASN A 156 10.43 -12.12 -9.05
N GLU A 157 10.83 -10.92 -9.50
CA GLU A 157 12.15 -10.34 -9.23
C GLU A 157 12.01 -8.85 -8.90
N TRP A 158 12.73 -8.40 -7.87
CA TRP A 158 12.95 -6.98 -7.62
C TRP A 158 14.19 -6.50 -8.35
N THR A 159 14.17 -5.25 -8.78
CA THR A 159 15.31 -4.55 -9.38
C THR A 159 15.37 -3.12 -8.84
N SER A 160 16.56 -2.52 -8.78
CA SER A 160 16.68 -1.11 -8.44
C SER A 160 16.12 -0.24 -9.56
N ALA A 161 15.35 0.78 -9.19
CA ALA A 161 14.94 1.87 -10.08
C ALA A 161 15.73 3.14 -9.76
N ALA A 162 15.48 4.21 -10.52
CA ALA A 162 16.10 5.51 -10.24
C ALA A 162 15.72 5.97 -8.81
N PRO A 163 16.69 6.39 -7.99
CA PRO A 163 16.41 6.86 -6.64
C PRO A 163 15.74 8.25 -6.67
N MET A 164 15.04 8.59 -5.60
CA MET A 164 14.59 9.95 -5.33
C MET A 164 15.78 10.89 -5.13
N GLY A 165 15.63 12.16 -5.50
CA GLY A 165 16.59 13.23 -5.22
C GLY A 165 16.68 13.58 -3.73
N SER A 166 15.60 13.43 -2.97
CA SER A 166 15.62 13.52 -1.50
C SER A 166 15.13 12.23 -0.85
N CYS A 167 15.75 11.85 0.26
CA CYS A 167 15.26 10.74 1.07
C CYS A 167 14.00 11.10 1.85
N ARG A 168 13.10 10.12 1.99
CA ARG A 168 11.75 10.29 2.54
C ARG A 168 11.27 9.00 3.22
N HIS A 169 10.62 9.13 4.37
CA HIS A 169 9.78 8.08 4.96
C HIS A 169 8.41 8.66 5.32
N SER A 170 7.44 7.80 5.65
CA SER A 170 6.05 8.19 5.93
C SER A 170 5.44 9.06 4.83
N LEU A 171 5.80 8.75 3.59
CA LEU A 171 5.36 9.45 2.39
C LEU A 171 4.11 8.81 1.80
N SER A 172 3.39 9.58 0.98
CA SER A 172 2.36 9.03 0.09
C SER A 172 2.93 8.86 -1.31
N VAL A 173 2.45 7.84 -2.02
CA VAL A 173 2.76 7.62 -3.43
C VAL A 173 1.46 7.56 -4.21
N SER A 174 1.41 8.25 -5.34
CA SER A 174 0.26 8.21 -6.25
C SER A 174 0.72 8.21 -7.69
N ILE A 175 -0.17 7.79 -8.59
CA ILE A 175 0.09 7.75 -10.02
C ILE A 175 -0.78 8.77 -10.73
N LEU A 176 -0.19 9.56 -11.61
CA LEU A 176 -0.88 10.50 -12.47
C LEU A 176 -0.16 10.55 -13.82
N ASP A 177 -0.90 10.43 -14.92
CA ASP A 177 -0.38 10.47 -16.29
C ASP A 177 0.83 9.54 -16.51
N GLY A 178 0.72 8.30 -16.03
CA GLY A 178 1.77 7.28 -16.18
C GLY A 178 3.03 7.53 -15.36
N CYS A 179 3.00 8.46 -14.40
CA CYS A 179 4.14 8.83 -13.57
C CYS A 179 3.85 8.58 -12.10
N LEU A 180 4.86 8.13 -11.36
CA LEU A 180 4.82 8.01 -9.90
C LEU A 180 5.13 9.36 -9.28
N TYR A 181 4.41 9.71 -8.21
CA TYR A 181 4.66 10.91 -7.44
C TYR A 181 4.85 10.56 -5.97
N ALA A 182 6.02 10.89 -5.43
CA ALA A 182 6.33 10.78 -4.02
C ALA A 182 6.01 12.11 -3.33
N VAL A 183 4.96 12.13 -2.50
CA VAL A 183 4.39 13.34 -1.92
C VAL A 183 4.72 13.42 -0.43
N GLY A 184 5.36 14.53 -0.04
CA GLY A 184 5.61 14.86 1.35
C GLY A 184 6.52 13.86 2.06
N GLY A 185 6.07 13.40 3.23
CA GLY A 185 6.84 12.54 4.13
C GLY A 185 7.79 13.30 5.03
N ARG A 186 8.81 12.60 5.54
CA ARG A 186 9.81 13.12 6.46
C ARG A 186 11.22 12.75 6.03
N LYS A 187 12.15 13.67 6.26
CA LYS A 187 13.60 13.43 6.20
C LYS A 187 14.17 13.62 7.60
N ARG A 188 14.52 12.52 8.26
CA ARG A 188 14.75 12.52 9.73
C ARG A 188 13.53 13.13 10.44
N GLU A 189 13.71 14.12 11.29
CA GLU A 189 12.61 14.78 12.01
C GLU A 189 11.94 15.92 11.21
N ILE A 190 12.40 16.22 9.99
CA ILE A 190 11.91 17.34 9.18
C ILE A 190 10.77 16.86 8.28
N ALA A 191 9.59 17.45 8.44
CA ALA A 191 8.47 17.25 7.52
C ALA A 191 8.76 17.92 6.16
N LEU A 192 8.40 17.21 5.09
CA LEU A 192 8.59 17.67 3.72
C LEU A 192 7.24 18.15 3.16
N SER A 193 7.22 19.32 2.55
CA SER A 193 6.11 19.83 1.73
C SER A 193 6.34 19.64 0.22
N THR A 194 7.43 18.96 -0.15
CA THR A 194 7.86 18.78 -1.54
C THR A 194 7.27 17.52 -2.15
N VAL A 195 7.14 17.54 -3.47
CA VAL A 195 6.76 16.38 -4.30
C VAL A 195 7.92 16.05 -5.23
N GLU A 196 8.14 14.76 -5.46
CA GLU A 196 9.07 14.24 -6.48
C GLU A 196 8.33 13.36 -7.47
N ARG A 197 8.84 13.32 -8.71
CA ARG A 197 8.32 12.52 -9.83
C ARG A 197 9.42 11.60 -10.33
#